data_AF-Q4UI40-F1
#
_entry.id   AF-Q4UI40-F1
#
_cell.length_a   1.000
_cell.length_b   1.000
_cell.length_c   1.000
_cell.angle_alpha   90.00
_cell.angle_beta   90.00
_cell.angle_gamma   90.00
#
_symmetry.space_group_name_H-M   'P 1'
#
loop_
_entity.id
_entity.type
_entity.pdbx_description
1 polymer ?
#
loop_
_entity_poly.entity_id
_entity_poly.type
_entity_poly.pdbx_seq_one_letter_code
_entity_poly.pdbx_strand_id
1 'polypeptide(L)'
;MPECPGPNCKEHAGEFGADSCGILNSAYVLAGLAMMLNIRLSYSSAPYALIRFKLPENLFSVFVRRMASALELWCLPSMLLGNIMDLIQKGLYNNFFLTKTLHVLKDKAGGQNNQGLRGKAGELYTKAEALKTAVGAGEGSSEAQELMNAVGQDENSGIRQALAALATAGGATDLPTKANTVRTEYSTVSGKFGLVQNLKDSAYKDKGEAYGNVESAWNDFNKLYKDAISPDKYYITVIPSIICQWLNFLTYVILLVVYVMGGDQGHLTLFYFVIAISGVVFGINMTLVYAVDWQYTTVYIAGENCFPALTSFIHYITTLMFGNRRKWNSDFIVVCVDIVVAIVISFAAAVMWTLGYVAYVEGPSGKGYSYGHIHAEGFGGGSIKPHVVSPFLMIVVGMGLVYAIYPGIAPGMIVPFYLIDKIEMVLLVATIFPPMIVVILQITDKQSTGTKHSPKFWQGWGEHSLYYWHLVDLLIVIKITLASMFIYSLHYKESSLSRSIINQPKMSTFLSITFYMCHEFLLAIGFAGQISNGPEYVLIPQYIGALFMIFLAFYSEGYIIEYKSHDPAHWPTEGMTWWNAFCYWCKRASKITNLNLISLFRNYLLRGFVFFLIFSI
;
A
#
# COMPACT_ATOMS: atom_id res chain seq x y z
N MET A 1 -3.59 9.71 31.69
CA MET A 1 -3.62 9.57 30.21
C MET A 1 -4.90 8.83 29.87
N PRO A 2 -5.75 9.32 28.95
CA PRO A 2 -6.99 8.63 28.63
C PRO A 2 -6.67 7.30 27.93
N GLU A 3 -7.14 6.21 28.52
CA GLU A 3 -7.11 4.87 27.94
C GLU A 3 -7.76 4.88 26.55
N CYS A 4 -7.24 4.06 25.65
CA CYS A 4 -7.80 3.85 24.33
C CYS A 4 -9.31 3.53 24.47
N PRO A 5 -10.25 4.25 23.82
CA PRO A 5 -11.67 3.97 23.97
C PRO A 5 -12.02 2.70 23.17
N GLY A 6 -11.75 1.54 23.76
CA GLY A 6 -12.18 0.25 23.24
C GLY A 6 -11.39 -0.93 23.82
N PRO A 7 -12.03 -2.05 24.19
CA PRO A 7 -11.37 -3.25 24.70
C PRO A 7 -10.52 -4.02 23.66
N ASN A 8 -10.37 -3.51 22.44
CA ASN A 8 -9.86 -4.24 21.26
C ASN A 8 -8.50 -3.77 20.74
N CYS A 9 -8.01 -2.60 21.14
CA CYS A 9 -6.58 -2.34 21.06
C CYS A 9 -6.01 -2.93 22.36
N LYS A 10 -5.65 -4.21 22.41
CA LYS A 10 -4.92 -4.81 23.55
C LYS A 10 -3.61 -5.46 23.10
N GLU A 11 -3.49 -5.71 21.81
CA GLU A 11 -2.39 -6.46 21.22
C GLU A 11 -1.48 -5.54 20.41
N HIS A 12 -0.22 -5.92 20.35
CA HIS A 12 0.82 -5.19 19.68
C HIS A 12 0.65 -5.28 18.16
N ALA A 13 0.71 -4.17 17.41
CA ALA A 13 0.79 -4.32 15.97
C ALA A 13 2.11 -5.03 15.58
N GLY A 14 1.99 -5.95 14.62
CA GLY A 14 3.04 -6.89 14.20
C GLY A 14 2.96 -8.31 14.79
N GLU A 15 2.09 -8.60 15.76
CA GLU A 15 1.77 -9.99 16.13
C GLU A 15 0.65 -10.55 15.22
N PHE A 16 0.73 -11.84 14.87
CA PHE A 16 -0.19 -12.48 13.94
C PHE A 16 -1.65 -12.34 14.41
N GLY A 17 -2.50 -11.71 13.61
CA GLY A 17 -3.92 -11.47 13.96
C GLY A 17 -4.18 -10.20 14.78
N ALA A 18 -3.14 -9.43 15.14
CA ALA A 18 -3.23 -8.25 16.01
C ALA A 18 -3.72 -6.96 15.31
N ASP A 19 -4.30 -7.03 14.10
CA ASP A 19 -5.00 -5.93 13.44
C ASP A 19 -6.41 -5.69 14.01
N SER A 20 -6.57 -5.88 15.31
CA SER A 20 -7.79 -5.63 16.06
C SER A 20 -7.91 -4.17 16.50
N CYS A 21 -6.84 -3.37 16.37
CA CYS A 21 -6.87 -2.01 16.88
C CYS A 21 -7.75 -1.10 16.02
N GLY A 22 -8.88 -0.69 16.59
CA GLY A 22 -9.87 0.16 15.91
C GLY A 22 -9.31 1.51 15.46
N ILE A 23 -8.37 2.10 16.23
CA ILE A 23 -7.75 3.39 15.87
C ILE A 23 -6.85 3.24 14.65
N LEU A 24 -5.98 2.23 14.62
CA LEU A 24 -5.09 1.97 13.47
C LEU A 24 -5.89 1.57 12.23
N ASN A 25 -6.89 0.69 12.38
CA ASN A 25 -7.81 0.38 11.28
C ASN A 25 -8.47 1.65 10.73
N SER A 26 -9.00 2.51 11.60
CA SER A 26 -9.61 3.78 11.19
C SER A 26 -8.60 4.72 10.51
N ALA A 27 -7.37 4.78 11.01
CA ALA A 27 -6.30 5.59 10.42
C ALA A 27 -5.95 5.11 9.01
N TYR A 28 -5.85 3.80 8.77
CA TYR A 28 -5.58 3.22 7.45
C TYR A 28 -6.75 3.36 6.48
N VAL A 29 -8.00 3.18 6.94
CA VAL A 29 -9.19 3.44 6.12
C VAL A 29 -9.22 4.92 5.68
N LEU A 30 -9.05 5.85 6.62
CA LEU A 30 -9.08 7.28 6.33
C LEU A 30 -7.89 7.72 5.47
N ALA A 31 -6.70 7.15 5.69
CA ALA A 31 -5.54 7.38 4.84
C ALA A 31 -5.81 6.91 3.40
N GLY A 32 -6.41 5.73 3.21
CA GLY A 32 -6.80 5.20 1.90
C GLY A 32 -7.86 6.10 1.22
N LEU A 33 -8.91 6.49 1.95
CA LEU A 33 -9.91 7.44 1.46
C LEU A 33 -9.31 8.79 1.08
N ALA A 34 -8.31 9.26 1.84
CA ALA A 34 -7.65 10.53 1.58
C ALA A 34 -6.67 10.49 0.40
N MET A 35 -6.28 9.28 -0.03
CA MET A 35 -5.19 9.08 -0.98
C MET A 35 -5.59 9.46 -2.41
N MET A 36 -6.75 8.98 -2.87
CA MET A 36 -7.26 9.19 -4.24
C MET A 36 -7.82 10.60 -4.49
N LEU A 37 -7.95 11.42 -3.44
CA LEU A 37 -8.44 12.80 -3.52
C LEU A 37 -7.60 13.69 -4.44
N ASN A 38 -6.27 13.54 -4.43
CA ASN A 38 -5.34 14.36 -5.22
C ASN A 38 -5.55 14.20 -6.72
N ILE A 39 -5.66 12.95 -7.19
CA ILE A 39 -5.91 12.63 -8.59
C ILE A 39 -7.29 13.15 -9.00
N ARG A 40 -8.32 12.90 -8.20
CA ARG A 40 -9.69 13.35 -8.51
C ARG A 40 -9.83 14.87 -8.55
N LEU A 41 -9.18 15.59 -7.64
CA LEU A 41 -9.16 17.05 -7.65
C LEU A 41 -8.53 17.60 -8.92
N SER A 42 -7.48 16.96 -9.46
CA SER A 42 -6.90 17.36 -10.74
C SER A 42 -7.90 17.26 -11.91
N TYR A 43 -8.77 16.25 -11.92
CA TYR A 43 -9.81 16.07 -12.93
C TYR A 43 -11.02 16.98 -12.72
N SER A 44 -11.53 17.07 -11.48
CA SER A 44 -12.71 17.87 -11.13
C SER A 44 -12.45 19.39 -11.24
N SER A 45 -11.23 19.84 -10.97
CA SER A 45 -10.86 21.26 -11.07
C SER A 45 -10.61 21.76 -12.50
N ALA A 46 -10.41 20.86 -13.47
CA ALA A 46 -10.02 21.23 -14.82
C ALA A 46 -11.11 21.97 -15.64
N PRO A 47 -12.42 21.61 -15.58
CA PRO A 47 -13.47 22.39 -16.23
C PRO A 47 -13.57 23.81 -15.67
N TYR A 48 -13.39 23.97 -14.35
CA TYR A 48 -13.37 25.27 -13.71
C TYR A 48 -12.14 26.11 -14.11
N ALA A 49 -10.96 25.48 -14.19
CA ALA A 49 -9.76 26.13 -14.67
C ALA A 49 -9.98 26.75 -16.07
N LEU A 50 -10.75 26.12 -16.95
CA LEU A 50 -11.09 26.71 -18.24
C LEU A 50 -11.98 27.95 -18.13
N ILE A 51 -13.06 27.86 -17.36
CA ILE A 51 -14.03 28.95 -17.20
C ILE A 51 -13.35 30.15 -16.54
N ARG A 52 -12.45 29.90 -15.58
CA ARG A 52 -11.73 30.94 -14.84
C ARG A 52 -10.55 31.52 -15.60
N PHE A 53 -9.70 30.68 -16.19
CA PHE A 53 -8.51 31.13 -16.94
C PHE A 53 -8.82 31.47 -18.41
N LYS A 54 -10.10 31.42 -18.81
CA LYS A 54 -10.58 31.70 -20.18
C LYS A 54 -9.80 30.90 -21.24
N LEU A 55 -9.44 29.67 -20.89
CA LEU A 55 -8.74 28.79 -21.81
C LEU A 55 -9.74 28.33 -22.88
N PRO A 56 -9.36 28.33 -24.17
CA PRO A 56 -10.21 27.84 -25.24
C PRO A 56 -10.65 26.38 -24.97
N GLU A 57 -11.93 26.06 -25.16
CA GLU A 57 -12.50 24.73 -24.85
C GLU A 57 -11.80 23.59 -25.61
N ASN A 58 -11.24 23.86 -26.80
CA ASN A 58 -10.48 22.87 -27.56
C ASN A 58 -9.16 22.45 -26.87
N LEU A 59 -8.69 23.20 -25.87
CA LEU A 59 -7.52 22.86 -25.04
C LEU A 59 -7.89 22.14 -23.74
N PHE A 60 -9.18 21.90 -23.47
CA PHE A 60 -9.67 21.25 -22.25
C PHE A 60 -9.00 19.91 -21.97
N SER A 61 -9.18 18.97 -22.89
CA SER A 61 -8.69 17.60 -22.76
C SER A 61 -7.16 17.58 -22.64
N VAL A 62 -6.47 18.51 -23.32
CA VAL A 62 -5.02 18.66 -23.24
C VAL A 62 -4.59 19.18 -21.86
N PHE A 63 -5.31 20.15 -21.29
CA PHE A 63 -5.01 20.69 -19.97
C PHE A 63 -5.22 19.64 -18.87
N VAL A 64 -6.39 19.01 -18.81
CA VAL A 64 -6.73 17.94 -17.85
C VAL A 64 -5.64 16.86 -17.86
N ARG A 65 -5.28 16.39 -19.05
CA ARG A 65 -4.32 15.32 -19.21
C ARG A 65 -2.91 15.74 -18.78
N ARG A 66 -2.49 16.96 -19.12
CA ARG A 66 -1.19 17.49 -18.67
C ARG A 66 -1.11 17.65 -17.15
N MET A 67 -2.21 18.01 -16.49
CA MET A 67 -2.26 18.10 -15.02
C MET A 67 -2.12 16.73 -14.36
N ALA A 68 -2.91 15.75 -14.81
CA ALA A 68 -2.88 14.38 -14.30
C ALA A 68 -1.50 13.73 -14.53
N SER A 69 -0.97 13.79 -15.76
CA SER A 69 0.33 13.22 -16.09
C SER A 69 1.49 13.89 -15.34
N ALA A 70 1.39 15.18 -15.02
CA ALA A 70 2.41 15.86 -14.21
C ALA A 70 2.38 15.36 -12.76
N LEU A 71 1.19 15.21 -12.17
CA LEU A 71 1.02 14.66 -10.82
C LEU A 71 1.60 13.24 -10.72
N GLU A 72 1.26 12.37 -11.68
CA GLU A 72 1.79 11.01 -11.77
C GLU A 72 3.32 11.00 -11.92
N LEU A 73 3.88 11.87 -12.76
CA LEU A 73 5.33 11.92 -12.96
C LEU A 73 6.08 12.38 -11.70
N TRP A 74 5.56 13.39 -10.97
CA TRP A 74 6.14 13.87 -9.71
C TRP A 74 5.99 12.87 -8.55
N CYS A 75 5.07 11.91 -8.68
CA CYS A 75 4.93 10.78 -7.76
C CYS A 75 6.15 9.84 -7.82
N LEU A 76 6.76 9.60 -9.00
CA LEU A 76 7.84 8.61 -9.14
C LEU A 76 9.10 8.91 -8.31
N PRO A 77 9.70 10.13 -8.36
CA PRO A 77 10.89 10.44 -7.57
C PRO A 77 10.62 10.38 -6.06
N SER A 78 9.41 10.75 -5.63
CA SER A 78 9.03 10.73 -4.22
C SER A 78 8.75 9.31 -3.72
N MET A 79 8.13 8.45 -4.54
CA MET A 79 8.04 7.01 -4.27
C MET A 79 9.42 6.37 -4.19
N LEU A 80 10.35 6.72 -5.09
CA LEU A 80 11.72 6.24 -5.03
C LEU A 80 12.40 6.65 -3.72
N LEU A 81 12.23 7.91 -3.30
CA LEU A 81 12.76 8.40 -2.03
C LEU A 81 12.19 7.62 -0.84
N GLY A 82 10.88 7.39 -0.79
CA GLY A 82 10.26 6.58 0.26
C GLY A 82 10.72 5.12 0.26
N ASN A 83 10.94 4.52 -0.90
CA ASN A 83 11.54 3.18 -1.02
C ASN A 83 12.99 3.18 -0.51
N ILE A 84 13.79 4.20 -0.83
CA ILE A 84 15.16 4.35 -0.30
C ILE A 84 15.12 4.48 1.23
N MET A 85 14.18 5.24 1.79
CA MET A 85 14.02 5.38 3.24
C MET A 85 13.70 4.03 3.91
N ASP A 86 12.78 3.25 3.35
CA ASP A 86 12.48 1.89 3.81
C ASP A 86 13.70 0.96 3.70
N LEU A 87 14.42 1.00 2.58
CA LEU A 87 15.65 0.22 2.38
C LEU A 87 16.75 0.62 3.37
N ILE A 88 16.89 1.91 3.69
CA ILE A 88 17.80 2.38 4.73
C ILE A 88 17.36 1.85 6.09
N GLN A 89 16.08 1.97 6.45
CA GLN A 89 15.56 1.43 7.72
C GLN A 89 15.81 -0.08 7.84
N LYS A 90 15.50 -0.85 6.79
CA LYS A 90 15.74 -2.31 6.75
C LYS A 90 17.23 -2.66 6.71
N GLY A 91 18.05 -1.83 6.07
CA GLY A 91 19.50 -1.97 6.05
C GLY A 91 20.15 -1.64 7.39
N LEU A 92 19.61 -0.68 8.15
CA LEU A 92 19.99 -0.41 9.54
C LEU A 92 19.54 -1.55 10.45
N TYR A 93 18.32 -2.05 10.25
CA TYR A 93 17.85 -3.25 10.93
C TYR A 93 18.81 -4.40 10.64
N ASN A 94 19.04 -4.79 9.39
CA ASN A 94 19.96 -5.88 9.02
C ASN A 94 21.45 -5.59 9.23
N ASN A 95 21.79 -4.39 9.71
CA ASN A 95 23.15 -3.95 10.03
C ASN A 95 24.10 -3.87 8.82
N PHE A 96 23.55 -3.58 7.64
CA PHE A 96 24.29 -3.39 6.41
C PHE A 96 24.97 -2.00 6.34
N PHE A 97 24.35 -0.96 6.93
CA PHE A 97 24.84 0.42 6.84
C PHE A 97 25.40 0.99 8.16
N LEU A 98 24.81 0.69 9.33
CA LEU A 98 25.30 1.14 10.65
C LEU A 98 25.02 0.06 11.72
N THR A 99 25.92 -0.09 12.70
CA THR A 99 25.82 -1.08 13.80
C THR A 99 25.12 -0.55 15.06
N LYS A 100 24.54 0.66 15.03
CA LYS A 100 24.00 1.33 16.23
C LYS A 100 22.93 0.48 16.94
N THR A 101 22.01 -0.10 16.18
CA THR A 101 20.94 -0.98 16.69
C THR A 101 21.51 -2.25 17.35
N LEU A 102 22.64 -2.76 16.86
CA LEU A 102 23.32 -3.92 17.45
C LEU A 102 23.88 -3.65 18.83
N HIS A 103 24.50 -2.48 19.01
CA HIS A 103 25.06 -2.10 20.30
C HIS A 103 23.94 -1.93 21.33
N VAL A 104 22.84 -1.27 20.96
CA VAL A 104 21.66 -1.16 21.83
C VAL A 104 21.06 -2.53 22.17
N LEU A 105 20.95 -3.44 21.20
CA LEU A 105 20.44 -4.80 21.44
C LEU A 105 21.39 -5.62 22.33
N LYS A 106 22.71 -5.49 22.13
CA LYS A 106 23.73 -6.12 22.98
C LYS A 106 23.69 -5.58 24.40
N ASP A 107 23.61 -4.26 24.57
CA ASP A 107 23.54 -3.62 25.89
C ASP A 107 22.27 -4.08 26.64
N LYS A 108 21.15 -4.17 25.91
CA LYS A 108 19.89 -4.69 26.45
C LYS A 108 19.87 -6.21 26.64
N ALA A 109 20.74 -6.97 25.98
CA ALA A 109 20.89 -8.41 26.22
C ALA A 109 21.33 -8.70 27.66
N GLY A 110 22.14 -7.79 28.25
CA GLY A 110 22.62 -7.89 29.62
C GLY A 110 23.94 -8.67 29.72
N GLY A 111 24.88 -8.12 30.49
CA GLY A 111 26.19 -8.76 30.71
C GLY A 111 26.11 -10.04 31.55
N GLN A 112 25.10 -10.15 32.40
CA GLN A 112 24.85 -11.32 33.27
C GLN A 112 23.54 -12.04 32.87
N ASN A 113 23.45 -13.32 33.23
CA ASN A 113 22.32 -14.20 32.88
C ASN A 113 20.97 -13.80 33.51
N ASN A 114 20.98 -12.97 34.55
CA ASN A 114 19.81 -12.48 35.27
C ASN A 114 19.44 -11.03 34.95
N GLN A 115 20.14 -10.39 34.01
CA GLN A 115 19.93 -8.99 33.64
C GLN A 115 19.39 -8.85 32.22
N GLY A 116 18.71 -7.73 31.94
CA GLY A 116 18.24 -7.39 30.60
C GLY A 116 17.33 -8.47 29.99
N LEU A 117 17.47 -8.67 28.68
CA LEU A 117 16.71 -9.67 27.93
C LEU A 117 17.00 -11.11 28.38
N ARG A 118 18.22 -11.43 28.81
CA ARG A 118 18.57 -12.77 29.31
C ARG A 118 17.80 -13.13 30.58
N GLY A 119 17.72 -12.19 31.52
CA GLY A 119 16.94 -12.36 32.74
C GLY A 119 15.44 -12.52 32.46
N LYS A 120 14.88 -11.68 31.58
CA LYS A 120 13.46 -11.75 31.19
C LYS A 120 13.11 -13.01 30.38
N ALA A 121 14.01 -13.48 29.52
CA ALA A 121 13.83 -14.78 28.86
C ALA A 121 13.85 -15.94 29.86
N GLY A 122 14.71 -15.88 30.89
CA GLY A 122 14.68 -16.85 32.00
C GLY A 122 13.34 -16.84 32.77
N GLU A 123 12.83 -15.65 33.08
CA GLU A 123 11.51 -15.49 33.72
C GLU A 123 10.39 -16.07 32.86
N LEU A 124 10.38 -15.78 31.55
CA LEU A 124 9.41 -16.33 30.60
C LEU A 124 9.45 -17.86 30.54
N TYR A 125 10.64 -18.47 30.54
CA TYR A 125 10.78 -19.93 30.59
C TYR A 125 10.11 -20.51 31.84
N THR A 126 10.43 -19.98 33.02
CA THR A 126 9.86 -20.46 34.30
C THR A 126 8.34 -20.33 34.33
N LYS A 127 7.78 -19.25 33.78
CA LYS A 127 6.32 -19.09 33.69
C LYS A 127 5.71 -20.07 32.68
N ALA A 128 6.34 -20.29 31.53
CA ALA A 128 5.86 -21.24 30.52
C ALA A 128 5.88 -22.69 31.04
N GLU A 129 6.91 -23.05 31.81
CA GLU A 129 6.99 -24.35 32.50
C GLU A 129 5.87 -24.53 33.53
N ALA A 130 5.59 -23.47 34.32
CA ALA A 130 4.47 -23.48 35.27
C ALA A 130 3.11 -23.62 34.57
N LEU A 131 2.92 -22.95 33.43
CA LEU A 131 1.71 -23.10 32.61
C LEU A 131 1.56 -24.53 32.08
N LYS A 132 2.61 -25.09 31.49
CA LYS A 132 2.61 -26.49 31.01
C LYS A 132 2.26 -27.45 32.16
N THR A 133 2.86 -27.27 33.32
CA THR A 133 2.59 -28.08 34.51
C THR A 133 1.14 -27.95 34.96
N ALA A 134 0.58 -26.74 34.94
CA ALA A 134 -0.80 -26.48 35.32
C ALA A 134 -1.82 -27.10 34.34
N VAL A 135 -1.46 -27.23 33.06
CA VAL A 135 -2.30 -27.79 31.98
C VAL A 135 -2.26 -29.33 31.98
N GLY A 136 -1.13 -29.93 32.36
CA GLY A 136 -0.99 -31.39 32.39
C GLY A 136 -0.99 -31.99 30.98
N ALA A 137 -1.64 -33.14 30.77
CA ALA A 137 -1.72 -33.80 29.45
C ALA A 137 -2.91 -33.33 28.59
N GLY A 138 -3.50 -32.18 28.90
CA GLY A 138 -4.66 -31.62 28.20
C GLY A 138 -4.31 -30.87 26.90
N GLU A 139 -5.36 -30.43 26.20
CA GLU A 139 -5.27 -29.46 25.11
C GLU A 139 -4.49 -28.22 25.58
N GLY A 140 -3.58 -27.66 24.76
CA GLY A 140 -2.67 -26.57 25.15
C GLY A 140 -1.31 -27.01 25.72
N SER A 141 -1.15 -28.28 26.14
CA SER A 141 0.14 -28.71 26.69
C SER A 141 1.27 -28.71 25.66
N SER A 142 0.97 -28.96 24.38
CA SER A 142 1.99 -28.99 23.32
C SER A 142 2.49 -27.57 23.04
N GLU A 143 1.59 -26.61 22.97
CA GLU A 143 1.86 -25.20 22.68
C GLU A 143 2.69 -24.55 23.80
N ALA A 144 2.33 -24.82 25.06
CA ALA A 144 3.12 -24.35 26.21
C ALA A 144 4.53 -24.99 26.25
N GLN A 145 4.65 -26.27 25.89
CA GLN A 145 5.94 -26.97 25.79
C GLN A 145 6.79 -26.40 24.64
N GLU A 146 6.19 -26.14 23.49
CA GLU A 146 6.87 -25.56 22.33
C GLU A 146 7.38 -24.14 22.62
N LEU A 147 6.59 -23.32 23.32
CA LEU A 147 7.03 -22.01 23.80
C LEU A 147 8.22 -22.14 24.74
N MET A 148 8.12 -23.02 25.75
CA MET A 148 9.20 -23.27 26.70
C MET A 148 10.49 -23.73 26.00
N ASN A 149 10.39 -24.63 25.02
CA ASN A 149 11.53 -25.11 24.24
C ASN A 149 12.16 -24.01 23.38
N ALA A 150 11.34 -23.14 22.77
CA ALA A 150 11.84 -22.01 21.99
C ALA A 150 12.57 -20.97 22.86
N VAL A 151 12.13 -20.79 24.11
CA VAL A 151 12.81 -19.89 25.06
C VAL A 151 14.14 -20.50 25.55
N GLY A 152 14.14 -21.80 25.86
CA GLY A 152 15.31 -22.54 26.33
C GLY A 152 15.43 -22.60 27.86
N GLN A 153 15.80 -23.76 28.37
CA GLN A 153 15.95 -24.02 29.82
C GLN A 153 17.15 -23.29 30.44
N ASP A 154 18.17 -23.06 29.64
CA ASP A 154 19.43 -22.45 30.02
C ASP A 154 20.00 -21.65 28.84
N GLU A 155 21.25 -21.21 28.95
CA GLU A 155 21.94 -20.47 27.89
C GLU A 155 22.57 -21.38 26.82
N ASN A 156 22.17 -22.66 26.76
CA ASN A 156 22.63 -23.64 25.78
C ASN A 156 21.55 -24.00 24.75
N SER A 157 20.33 -23.49 24.89
CA SER A 157 19.22 -23.73 23.96
C SER A 157 18.34 -22.48 23.74
N GLY A 158 17.64 -22.46 22.60
CA GLY A 158 16.64 -21.45 22.27
C GLY A 158 17.16 -20.01 22.22
N ILE A 159 16.25 -19.05 22.43
CA ILE A 159 16.58 -17.62 22.41
C ILE A 159 17.61 -17.23 23.48
N ARG A 160 17.66 -17.94 24.61
CA ARG A 160 18.60 -17.66 25.70
C ARG A 160 20.04 -17.94 25.29
N GLN A 161 20.28 -18.99 24.51
CA GLN A 161 21.59 -19.23 23.89
C GLN A 161 21.99 -18.10 22.95
N ALA A 162 21.06 -17.67 22.09
CA ALA A 162 21.32 -16.58 21.15
C ALA A 162 21.65 -15.26 21.87
N LEU A 163 20.91 -14.94 22.94
CA LEU A 163 21.13 -13.75 23.76
C LEU A 163 22.47 -13.79 24.51
N ALA A 164 22.85 -14.95 25.06
CA ALA A 164 24.15 -15.13 25.70
C ALA A 164 25.31 -15.02 24.69
N ALA A 165 25.13 -15.59 23.50
CA ALA A 165 26.08 -15.48 22.40
C ALA A 165 26.24 -14.01 21.94
N LEU A 166 25.16 -13.22 21.91
CA LEU A 166 25.17 -11.80 21.58
C LEU A 166 25.86 -10.95 22.66
N ALA A 167 25.58 -11.20 23.94
CA ALA A 167 26.18 -10.48 25.05
C ALA A 167 27.71 -10.60 25.08
N THR A 168 28.23 -11.76 24.67
CA THR A 168 29.67 -12.06 24.63
C THR A 168 30.35 -11.68 23.30
N ALA A 169 29.63 -11.11 22.34
CA ALA A 169 30.17 -10.75 21.02
C ALA A 169 31.24 -9.64 21.13
N GLY A 170 32.50 -9.96 20.85
CA GLY A 170 33.64 -9.05 21.01
C GLY A 170 34.05 -8.24 19.76
N GLY A 171 33.49 -8.53 18.58
CA GLY A 171 33.98 -7.97 17.30
C GLY A 171 32.90 -7.45 16.36
N ALA A 172 33.28 -6.51 15.47
CA ALA A 172 32.41 -5.84 14.51
C ALA A 172 31.81 -6.78 13.43
N THR A 173 32.46 -7.91 13.14
CA THR A 173 32.02 -8.90 12.14
C THR A 173 31.12 -10.00 12.71
N ASP A 174 31.19 -10.27 14.02
CA ASP A 174 30.45 -11.34 14.69
C ASP A 174 29.13 -10.85 15.30
N LEU A 175 29.10 -9.57 15.69
CA LEU A 175 27.93 -8.91 16.27
C LEU A 175 26.67 -8.94 15.36
N PRO A 176 26.75 -8.65 14.04
CA PRO A 176 25.59 -8.71 13.16
C PRO A 176 24.98 -10.12 13.05
N THR A 177 25.83 -11.14 12.92
CA THR A 177 25.41 -12.54 12.81
C THR A 177 24.67 -12.99 14.05
N LYS A 178 25.25 -12.74 15.23
CA LYS A 178 24.65 -13.12 16.52
C LYS A 178 23.34 -12.37 16.81
N ALA A 179 23.24 -11.10 16.42
CA ALA A 179 21.99 -10.36 16.56
C ALA A 179 20.90 -10.84 15.61
N ASN A 180 21.26 -11.25 14.39
CA ASN A 180 20.31 -11.89 13.48
C ASN A 180 19.83 -13.23 14.03
N THR A 181 20.70 -14.02 14.68
CA THR A 181 20.28 -15.22 15.41
C THR A 181 19.26 -14.89 16.50
N VAL A 182 19.51 -13.87 17.33
CA VAL A 182 18.55 -13.42 18.36
C VAL A 182 17.21 -13.02 17.75
N ARG A 183 17.20 -12.34 16.60
CA ARG A 183 15.97 -11.96 15.89
C ARG A 183 15.19 -13.15 15.36
N THR A 184 15.88 -14.13 14.78
CA THR A 184 15.27 -15.36 14.29
C THR A 184 14.63 -16.13 15.45
N GLU A 185 15.37 -16.33 16.54
CA GLU A 185 14.85 -16.99 17.73
C GLU A 185 13.70 -16.19 18.37
N TYR A 186 13.77 -14.86 18.39
CA TYR A 186 12.67 -14.01 18.81
C TYR A 186 11.39 -14.25 18.00
N SER A 187 11.49 -14.31 16.67
CA SER A 187 10.36 -14.62 15.80
C SER A 187 9.75 -15.99 16.12
N THR A 188 10.60 -17.00 16.36
CA THR A 188 10.16 -18.33 16.80
C THR A 188 9.40 -18.26 18.12
N VAL A 189 9.96 -17.61 19.16
CA VAL A 189 9.30 -17.49 20.47
C VAL A 189 7.98 -16.71 20.36
N SER A 190 7.97 -15.61 19.60
CA SER A 190 6.77 -14.81 19.33
C SER A 190 5.68 -15.64 18.66
N GLY A 191 6.04 -16.44 17.65
CA GLY A 191 5.11 -17.35 16.98
C GLY A 191 4.53 -18.41 17.93
N LYS A 192 5.37 -19.01 18.78
CA LYS A 192 4.93 -20.00 19.79
C LYS A 192 4.05 -19.37 20.87
N PHE A 193 4.34 -18.15 21.31
CA PHE A 193 3.49 -17.42 22.24
C PHE A 193 2.12 -17.11 21.62
N GLY A 194 2.07 -16.74 20.34
CA GLY A 194 0.80 -16.56 19.62
C GLY A 194 -0.10 -17.80 19.62
N LEU A 195 0.49 -19.01 19.49
CA LEU A 195 -0.26 -20.27 19.62
C LEU A 195 -0.84 -20.46 21.04
N VAL A 196 -0.06 -20.11 22.07
CA VAL A 196 -0.53 -20.11 23.46
C VAL A 196 -1.65 -19.08 23.67
N GLN A 197 -1.54 -17.91 23.07
CA GLN A 197 -2.56 -16.87 23.17
C GLN A 197 -3.89 -17.26 22.51
N ASN A 198 -3.86 -17.96 21.37
CA ASN A 198 -5.07 -18.43 20.69
C ASN A 198 -5.91 -19.40 21.54
N LEU A 199 -5.30 -20.05 22.53
CA LEU A 199 -5.96 -21.00 23.42
C LEU A 199 -6.41 -20.37 24.76
N LYS A 200 -6.30 -19.04 24.90
CA LYS A 200 -6.68 -18.28 26.11
C LYS A 200 -8.11 -18.58 26.55
N ASP A 201 -9.06 -18.51 25.61
CA ASP A 201 -10.49 -18.65 25.88
C ASP A 201 -10.98 -20.11 25.82
N SER A 202 -10.10 -21.05 25.46
CA SER A 202 -10.35 -22.49 25.42
C SER A 202 -9.55 -23.21 26.50
N ALA A 203 -8.39 -23.77 26.17
CA ALA A 203 -7.58 -24.63 27.02
C ALA A 203 -7.09 -23.94 28.31
N TYR A 204 -6.89 -22.62 28.27
CA TYR A 204 -6.35 -21.86 29.40
C TYR A 204 -7.40 -21.11 30.22
N LYS A 205 -8.69 -21.26 29.89
CA LYS A 205 -9.79 -20.56 30.56
C LYS A 205 -9.79 -20.78 32.08
N ASP A 206 -9.57 -22.03 32.52
CA ASP A 206 -9.51 -22.41 33.93
C ASP A 206 -8.09 -22.32 34.53
N LYS A 207 -7.11 -21.85 33.74
CA LYS A 207 -5.69 -21.70 34.11
C LYS A 207 -5.25 -20.23 34.11
N GLY A 208 -6.21 -19.32 34.29
CA GLY A 208 -6.04 -17.87 34.10
C GLY A 208 -4.86 -17.25 34.88
N GLU A 209 -4.52 -17.76 36.06
CA GLU A 209 -3.35 -17.28 36.82
C GLU A 209 -2.03 -17.68 36.17
N ALA A 210 -1.88 -18.97 35.79
CA ALA A 210 -0.68 -19.46 35.13
C ALA A 210 -0.50 -18.83 33.74
N TYR A 211 -1.59 -18.69 32.99
CA TYR A 211 -1.58 -18.02 31.70
C TYR A 211 -1.26 -16.52 31.84
N GLY A 212 -1.90 -15.82 32.79
CA GLY A 212 -1.65 -14.40 33.03
C GLY A 212 -0.20 -14.11 33.43
N ASN A 213 0.45 -15.05 34.14
CA ASN A 213 1.87 -14.97 34.46
C ASN A 213 2.76 -15.09 33.20
N VAL A 214 2.43 -15.98 32.26
CA VAL A 214 3.15 -16.11 30.99
C VAL A 214 2.92 -14.87 30.12
N GLU A 215 1.68 -14.39 30.02
CA GLU A 215 1.33 -13.17 29.29
C GLU A 215 2.09 -11.96 29.85
N SER A 216 2.21 -11.84 31.18
CA SER A 216 3.00 -10.77 31.80
C SER A 216 4.51 -10.90 31.52
N ALA A 217 5.08 -12.10 31.63
CA ALA A 217 6.50 -12.32 31.38
C ALA A 217 6.87 -12.10 29.90
N TRP A 218 6.00 -12.51 28.98
CA TRP A 218 6.14 -12.24 27.54
C TRP A 218 6.13 -10.74 27.28
N ASN A 219 5.16 -10.03 27.85
CA ASN A 219 5.02 -8.59 27.71
C ASN A 219 6.27 -7.83 28.16
N ASP A 220 6.85 -8.21 29.31
CA ASP A 220 8.09 -7.62 29.82
C ASP A 220 9.30 -7.90 28.92
N PHE A 221 9.42 -9.12 28.41
CA PHE A 221 10.48 -9.52 27.49
C PHE A 221 10.36 -8.78 26.14
N ASN A 222 9.17 -8.83 25.54
CA ASN A 222 8.80 -8.19 24.28
C ASN A 222 9.05 -6.67 24.33
N LYS A 223 8.70 -6.04 25.46
CA LYS A 223 8.96 -4.61 25.71
C LYS A 223 10.42 -4.23 25.57
N LEU A 224 11.31 -4.90 26.32
CA LEU A 224 12.74 -4.60 26.30
C LEU A 224 13.34 -4.82 24.91
N TYR A 225 12.86 -5.86 24.22
CA TYR A 225 13.32 -6.22 22.88
C TYR A 225 12.90 -5.17 21.85
N LYS A 226 11.61 -4.81 21.79
CA LYS A 226 11.09 -3.79 20.87
C LYS A 226 11.71 -2.42 21.10
N ASP A 227 11.87 -2.01 22.36
CA ASP A 227 12.56 -0.76 22.68
C ASP A 227 14.04 -0.76 22.23
N ALA A 228 14.63 -1.92 21.89
CA ALA A 228 15.97 -2.02 21.34
C ALA A 228 16.01 -1.84 19.81
N ILE A 229 14.96 -2.26 19.11
CA ILE A 229 14.96 -2.39 17.64
C ILE A 229 14.05 -1.38 16.91
N SER A 230 13.00 -0.87 17.57
CA SER A 230 11.99 0.01 16.97
C SER A 230 12.36 1.50 16.81
N PRO A 231 13.34 2.10 17.52
CA PRO A 231 13.64 3.52 17.38
C PRO A 231 13.94 3.96 15.94
N ASP A 232 14.75 3.18 15.21
CA ASP A 232 15.16 3.56 13.85
C ASP A 232 13.95 3.64 12.90
N LYS A 233 13.01 2.67 12.99
CA LYS A 233 11.77 2.71 12.20
C LYS A 233 10.87 3.87 12.60
N TYR A 234 10.80 4.21 13.89
CA TYR A 234 10.03 5.36 14.35
C TYR A 234 10.54 6.69 13.73
N TYR A 235 11.84 6.95 13.81
CA TYR A 235 12.40 8.20 13.30
C TYR A 235 12.51 8.26 11.77
N ILE A 236 12.80 7.14 11.10
CA ILE A 236 13.02 7.11 9.65
C ILE A 236 11.72 6.95 8.87
N THR A 237 10.74 6.25 9.41
CA THR A 237 9.52 5.89 8.67
C THR A 237 8.28 6.53 9.29
N VAL A 238 8.07 6.36 10.60
CA VAL A 238 6.83 6.79 11.28
C VAL A 238 6.71 8.31 11.35
N ILE A 239 7.73 9.03 11.84
CA ILE A 239 7.69 10.50 11.92
C ILE A 239 7.51 11.14 10.54
N PRO A 240 8.29 10.77 9.50
CA PRO A 240 8.04 11.29 8.16
C PRO A 240 6.64 10.98 7.64
N SER A 241 6.06 9.82 7.97
CA SER A 241 4.68 9.50 7.56
C SER A 241 3.67 10.47 8.16
N ILE A 242 3.81 10.83 9.44
CA ILE A 242 2.94 11.80 10.12
C ILE A 242 3.06 13.16 9.46
N ILE A 243 4.29 13.62 9.20
CA ILE A 243 4.55 14.88 8.50
C ILE A 243 3.88 14.87 7.12
N CYS A 244 4.01 13.77 6.37
CA CYS A 244 3.40 13.65 5.04
C CYS A 244 1.87 13.70 5.07
N GLN A 245 1.23 13.11 6.08
CA GLN A 245 -0.24 13.21 6.23
C GLN A 245 -0.70 14.63 6.52
N TRP A 246 0.01 15.37 7.37
CA TRP A 246 -0.27 16.79 7.62
C TRP A 246 0.03 17.67 6.41
N LEU A 247 1.10 17.37 5.67
CA LEU A 247 1.40 18.05 4.40
C LEU A 247 0.29 17.81 3.37
N ASN A 248 -0.26 16.59 3.30
CA ASN A 248 -1.38 16.27 2.41
C ASN A 248 -2.62 17.12 2.76
N PHE A 249 -2.96 17.23 4.05
CA PHE A 249 -4.01 18.15 4.52
C PHE A 249 -3.71 19.60 4.13
N LEU A 250 -2.49 20.08 4.39
CA LEU A 250 -2.08 21.45 4.09
C LEU A 250 -2.15 21.73 2.59
N THR A 251 -1.80 20.78 1.72
CA THR A 251 -1.92 20.96 0.27
C THR A 251 -3.35 21.22 -0.17
N TYR A 252 -4.35 20.58 0.44
CA TYR A 252 -5.75 20.86 0.13
C TYR A 252 -6.22 22.22 0.65
N VAL A 253 -5.75 22.65 1.83
CA VAL A 253 -6.05 23.99 2.36
C VAL A 253 -5.44 25.07 1.45
N ILE A 254 -4.18 24.90 1.05
CA ILE A 254 -3.52 25.80 0.10
C ILE A 254 -4.27 25.79 -1.24
N LEU A 255 -4.69 24.61 -1.72
CA LEU A 255 -5.47 24.49 -2.96
C LEU A 255 -6.77 25.29 -2.86
N LEU A 256 -7.52 25.21 -1.75
CA LEU A 256 -8.73 26.00 -1.53
C LEU A 256 -8.44 27.51 -1.54
N VAL A 257 -7.37 27.92 -0.86
CA VAL A 257 -6.96 29.33 -0.78
C VAL A 257 -6.60 29.85 -2.17
N VAL A 258 -5.82 29.11 -2.95
CA VAL A 258 -5.48 29.44 -4.35
C VAL A 258 -6.72 29.40 -5.25
N TYR A 259 -7.68 28.52 -4.96
CA TYR A 259 -8.93 28.39 -5.71
C TYR A 259 -9.88 29.58 -5.50
N VAL A 260 -9.94 30.11 -4.27
CA VAL A 260 -10.81 31.23 -3.90
C VAL A 260 -10.15 32.59 -4.17
N MET A 261 -8.81 32.68 -4.09
CA MET A 261 -8.07 33.94 -4.29
C MET A 261 -7.78 34.25 -5.77
N GLY A 262 -7.61 35.54 -6.07
CA GLY A 262 -7.27 36.04 -7.41
C GLY A 262 -8.49 36.27 -8.29
N GLY A 263 -9.33 37.27 -7.95
CA GLY A 263 -10.46 37.78 -8.74
C GLY A 263 -10.23 37.74 -10.26
N ASP A 264 -11.25 37.62 -11.11
CA ASP A 264 -11.29 37.47 -12.60
C ASP A 264 -10.18 36.78 -13.43
N GLN A 265 -8.89 36.85 -13.08
CA GLN A 265 -7.75 36.29 -13.81
C GLN A 265 -7.19 35.02 -13.16
N GLY A 266 -7.43 34.77 -11.86
CA GLY A 266 -6.87 33.63 -11.12
C GLY A 266 -5.33 33.57 -11.14
N HIS A 267 -4.71 32.65 -10.41
CA HIS A 267 -3.24 32.45 -10.46
C HIS A 267 -2.92 31.04 -10.98
N LEU A 268 -3.00 30.86 -12.31
CA LEU A 268 -2.82 29.56 -12.97
C LEU A 268 -1.50 28.89 -12.62
N THR A 269 -0.40 29.66 -12.57
CA THR A 269 0.93 29.16 -12.25
C THR A 269 1.01 28.62 -10.81
N LEU A 270 0.40 29.33 -9.86
CA LEU A 270 0.37 28.92 -8.46
C LEU A 270 -0.49 27.66 -8.27
N PHE A 271 -1.63 27.61 -8.94
CA PHE A 271 -2.50 26.43 -8.97
C PHE A 271 -1.78 25.19 -9.51
N TYR A 272 -1.06 25.35 -10.62
CA TYR A 272 -0.23 24.28 -11.20
C TYR A 272 0.84 23.79 -10.22
N PHE A 273 1.52 24.72 -9.55
CA PHE A 273 2.62 24.40 -8.63
C PHE A 273 2.14 23.64 -7.39
N VAL A 274 0.99 24.03 -6.84
CA VAL A 274 0.37 23.32 -5.71
C VAL A 274 0.04 21.88 -6.09
N ILE A 275 -0.44 21.64 -7.31
CA ILE A 275 -0.74 20.29 -7.81
C ILE A 275 0.54 19.47 -8.06
N ALA A 276 1.62 20.10 -8.52
CA ALA A 276 2.90 19.43 -8.64
C ALA A 276 3.47 19.02 -7.27
N ILE A 277 3.41 19.91 -6.27
CA ILE A 277 3.81 19.60 -4.89
C ILE A 277 2.94 18.50 -4.30
N SER A 278 1.63 18.53 -4.53
CA SER A 278 0.74 17.47 -4.03
C SER A 278 1.09 16.11 -4.62
N GLY A 279 1.57 16.04 -5.87
CA GLY A 279 2.10 14.80 -6.47
C GLY A 279 3.33 14.24 -5.75
N VAL A 280 4.25 15.11 -5.31
CA VAL A 280 5.42 14.72 -4.49
C VAL A 280 4.99 14.22 -3.11
N VAL A 281 4.09 14.95 -2.44
CA VAL A 281 3.55 14.56 -1.12
C VAL A 281 2.79 13.24 -1.23
N PHE A 282 2.03 13.05 -2.29
CA PHE A 282 1.27 11.83 -2.57
C PHE A 282 2.20 10.61 -2.72
N GLY A 283 3.25 10.69 -3.54
CA GLY A 283 4.12 9.55 -3.79
C GLY A 283 4.89 9.09 -2.55
N ILE A 284 5.42 10.03 -1.77
CA ILE A 284 6.09 9.67 -0.51
C ILE A 284 5.09 9.11 0.52
N ASN A 285 3.90 9.71 0.65
CA ASN A 285 2.89 9.27 1.61
C ASN A 285 2.43 7.84 1.31
N MET A 286 2.17 7.50 0.04
CA MET A 286 1.83 6.13 -0.37
C MET A 286 2.86 5.12 0.12
N THR A 287 4.15 5.39 -0.14
CA THR A 287 5.21 4.45 0.24
C THR A 287 5.40 4.34 1.74
N LEU A 288 5.29 5.46 2.47
CA LEU A 288 5.44 5.46 3.92
C LEU A 288 4.28 4.73 4.62
N VAL A 289 3.04 4.86 4.15
CA VAL A 289 1.89 4.13 4.70
C VAL A 289 2.12 2.61 4.64
N TYR A 290 2.65 2.11 3.51
CA TYR A 290 2.99 0.70 3.34
C TYR A 290 4.20 0.28 4.19
N ALA A 291 5.18 1.17 4.36
CA ALA A 291 6.40 0.90 5.13
C ALA A 291 6.18 0.92 6.65
N VAL A 292 5.23 1.73 7.15
CA VAL A 292 4.96 1.85 8.59
C VAL A 292 4.42 0.53 9.14
N ASP A 293 3.35 0.01 8.56
CA ASP A 293 2.75 -1.25 9.00
C ASP A 293 2.02 -1.93 7.84
N TRP A 294 2.53 -3.09 7.45
CA TRP A 294 1.99 -3.89 6.36
C TRP A 294 0.69 -4.63 6.75
N GLN A 295 0.43 -4.83 8.05
CA GLN A 295 -0.73 -5.59 8.49
C GLN A 295 -2.03 -4.84 8.18
N TYR A 296 -2.02 -3.51 8.19
CA TYR A 296 -3.21 -2.69 7.90
C TYR A 296 -3.35 -2.32 6.41
N THR A 297 -2.38 -2.70 5.56
CA THR A 297 -2.38 -2.36 4.12
C THR A 297 -3.63 -2.86 3.40
N THR A 298 -4.17 -4.04 3.73
CA THR A 298 -5.39 -4.54 3.08
C THR A 298 -6.62 -3.70 3.41
N VAL A 299 -6.68 -3.15 4.62
CA VAL A 299 -7.76 -2.24 5.06
C VAL A 299 -7.59 -0.88 4.37
N TYR A 300 -6.36 -0.42 4.20
CA TYR A 300 -6.05 0.77 3.42
C TYR A 300 -6.46 0.65 1.95
N ILE A 301 -6.14 -0.46 1.28
CA ILE A 301 -6.53 -0.70 -0.12
C ILE A 301 -8.06 -0.73 -0.25
N ALA A 302 -8.77 -1.29 0.73
CA ALA A 302 -10.23 -1.23 0.76
C ALA A 302 -10.74 0.22 0.90
N GLY A 303 -10.12 1.03 1.77
CA GLY A 303 -10.42 2.46 1.87
C GLY A 303 -10.19 3.22 0.57
N GLU A 304 -9.05 2.98 -0.09
CA GLU A 304 -8.69 3.57 -1.39
C GLU A 304 -9.74 3.26 -2.47
N ASN A 305 -10.22 2.01 -2.55
CA ASN A 305 -11.19 1.58 -3.54
C ASN A 305 -12.64 1.94 -3.20
N CYS A 306 -12.95 2.31 -1.95
CA CYS A 306 -14.25 2.85 -1.56
C CYS A 306 -14.41 4.35 -1.91
N PHE A 307 -13.29 5.04 -2.11
CA PHE A 307 -13.28 6.48 -2.38
C PHE A 307 -14.13 6.88 -3.60
N PRO A 308 -14.04 6.22 -4.77
CA PRO A 308 -14.80 6.65 -5.94
C PRO A 308 -16.32 6.60 -5.70
N ALA A 309 -16.82 5.57 -5.01
CA ALA A 309 -18.24 5.48 -4.65
C ALA A 309 -18.68 6.56 -3.65
N LEU A 310 -17.88 6.80 -2.60
CA LEU A 310 -18.14 7.89 -1.63
C LEU A 310 -18.27 9.23 -2.36
N THR A 311 -17.38 9.47 -3.29
CA THR A 311 -17.35 10.75 -3.98
C THR A 311 -18.48 10.93 -4.99
N SER A 312 -18.88 9.87 -5.69
CA SER A 312 -20.07 9.86 -6.54
C SER A 312 -21.34 10.15 -5.74
N PHE A 313 -21.43 9.62 -4.52
CA PHE A 313 -22.53 9.92 -3.60
C PHE A 313 -22.56 11.40 -3.19
N ILE A 314 -21.41 11.99 -2.89
CA ILE A 314 -21.29 13.42 -2.56
C ILE A 314 -21.68 14.30 -3.75
N HIS A 315 -21.24 13.95 -4.96
CA HIS A 315 -21.64 14.65 -6.20
C HIS A 315 -23.13 14.56 -6.45
N TYR A 316 -23.75 13.40 -6.21
CA TYR A 316 -25.19 13.22 -6.31
C TYR A 316 -25.93 14.17 -5.35
N ILE A 317 -25.54 14.23 -4.06
CA ILE A 317 -26.14 15.16 -3.09
C ILE A 317 -25.94 16.61 -3.52
N THR A 318 -24.74 16.98 -3.94
CA THR A 318 -24.41 18.35 -4.34
C THR A 318 -25.25 18.79 -5.54
N THR A 319 -25.47 17.88 -6.49
CA THR A 319 -26.30 18.14 -7.67
C THR A 319 -27.78 18.25 -7.30
N LEU A 320 -28.28 17.48 -6.33
CA LEU A 320 -29.65 17.65 -5.83
C LEU A 320 -29.86 19.02 -5.17
N MET A 321 -28.88 19.51 -4.41
CA MET A 321 -28.97 20.79 -3.69
C MET A 321 -28.75 22.01 -4.59
N PHE A 322 -27.78 21.92 -5.51
CA PHE A 322 -27.28 23.06 -6.30
C PHE A 322 -27.37 22.87 -7.81
N GLY A 323 -28.06 21.84 -8.30
CA GLY A 323 -28.13 21.51 -9.74
C GLY A 323 -28.93 22.50 -10.60
N ASN A 324 -29.66 23.45 -10.00
CA ASN A 324 -30.36 24.48 -10.76
C ASN A 324 -29.38 25.55 -11.27
N ARG A 325 -28.82 25.31 -12.46
CA ARG A 325 -27.86 26.18 -13.17
C ARG A 325 -28.36 27.60 -13.44
N ARG A 326 -29.67 27.86 -13.37
CA ARG A 326 -30.23 29.22 -13.54
C ARG A 326 -30.09 30.09 -12.28
N LYS A 327 -29.94 29.47 -11.11
CA LYS A 327 -29.84 30.16 -9.81
C LYS A 327 -28.43 30.14 -9.25
N TRP A 328 -27.67 29.09 -9.56
CA TRP A 328 -26.34 28.85 -9.00
C TRP A 328 -25.32 28.58 -10.09
N ASN A 329 -24.07 28.97 -9.85
CA ASN A 329 -22.95 28.52 -10.65
C ASN A 329 -22.57 27.09 -10.20
N SER A 330 -23.38 26.12 -10.63
CA SER A 330 -23.32 24.72 -10.15
C SER A 330 -21.93 24.10 -10.33
N ASP A 331 -21.25 24.40 -11.44
CA ASP A 331 -19.94 23.81 -11.74
C ASP A 331 -18.84 24.34 -10.79
N PHE A 332 -18.95 25.60 -10.32
CA PHE A 332 -18.06 26.16 -9.29
C PHE A 332 -18.31 25.54 -7.91
N ILE A 333 -19.59 25.40 -7.54
CA ILE A 333 -19.98 24.90 -6.22
C ILE A 333 -19.59 23.43 -6.05
N VAL A 334 -19.77 22.61 -7.10
CA VAL A 334 -19.38 21.18 -7.06
C VAL A 334 -17.89 21.01 -6.75
N VAL A 335 -17.02 21.79 -7.41
CA VAL A 335 -15.57 21.73 -7.17
C VAL A 335 -15.21 22.26 -5.78
N CYS A 336 -15.86 23.33 -5.33
CA CYS A 336 -15.65 23.85 -3.97
C CYS A 336 -16.03 22.81 -2.90
N VAL A 337 -17.15 22.10 -3.09
CA VAL A 337 -17.58 21.02 -2.19
C VAL A 337 -16.57 19.86 -2.22
N ASP A 338 -16.07 19.45 -3.39
CA ASP A 338 -15.02 18.43 -3.48
C ASP A 338 -13.77 18.81 -2.68
N ILE A 339 -13.30 20.06 -2.79
CA ILE A 339 -12.12 20.54 -2.04
C ILE A 339 -12.40 20.54 -0.53
N VAL A 340 -13.57 21.01 -0.09
CA VAL A 340 -13.94 21.03 1.33
C VAL A 340 -14.02 19.61 1.90
N VAL A 341 -14.64 18.69 1.17
CA VAL A 341 -14.68 17.26 1.55
C VAL A 341 -13.27 16.69 1.64
N ALA A 342 -12.40 17.02 0.69
CA ALA A 342 -11.00 16.60 0.71
C ALA A 342 -10.26 17.06 1.96
N ILE A 343 -10.47 18.32 2.37
CA ILE A 343 -9.92 18.91 3.59
C ILE A 343 -10.43 18.15 4.82
N VAL A 344 -11.73 17.87 4.91
CA VAL A 344 -12.31 17.16 6.06
C VAL A 344 -11.75 15.74 6.18
N ILE A 345 -11.72 14.98 5.08
CA ILE A 345 -11.24 13.59 5.08
C ILE A 345 -9.74 13.55 5.38
N SER A 346 -8.93 14.42 4.75
CA SER A 346 -7.48 14.47 4.99
C SER A 346 -7.13 14.96 6.39
N PHE A 347 -7.90 15.88 6.96
CA PHE A 347 -7.75 16.30 8.36
C PHE A 347 -8.03 15.15 9.32
N ALA A 348 -9.15 14.44 9.12
CA ALA A 348 -9.50 13.27 9.92
C ALA A 348 -8.42 12.18 9.79
N ALA A 349 -7.91 11.94 8.59
CA ALA A 349 -6.81 11.01 8.35
C ALA A 349 -5.55 11.43 9.12
N ALA A 350 -5.12 12.70 9.02
CA ALA A 350 -3.92 13.20 9.70
C ALA A 350 -4.05 13.14 11.24
N VAL A 351 -5.22 13.49 11.79
CA VAL A 351 -5.49 13.38 13.22
C VAL A 351 -5.46 11.93 13.67
N MET A 352 -6.16 11.03 12.98
CA MET A 352 -6.20 9.61 13.35
C MET A 352 -4.83 8.95 13.20
N TRP A 353 -4.05 9.31 12.18
CA TRP A 353 -2.67 8.85 12.00
C TRP A 353 -1.76 9.32 13.14
N THR A 354 -1.88 10.60 13.53
CA THR A 354 -1.11 11.17 14.66
C THR A 354 -1.53 10.55 15.99
N LEU A 355 -2.83 10.31 16.20
CA LEU A 355 -3.30 9.62 17.40
C LEU A 355 -2.74 8.20 17.47
N GLY A 356 -2.85 7.43 16.39
CA GLY A 356 -2.30 6.08 16.30
C GLY A 356 -0.81 6.03 16.62
N TYR A 357 -0.01 6.89 15.96
CA TYR A 357 1.45 6.79 15.98
C TYR A 357 2.20 7.79 16.89
N VAL A 358 1.52 8.71 17.59
CA VAL A 358 2.14 9.63 18.57
C VAL A 358 1.49 9.51 19.95
N ALA A 359 0.15 9.57 20.01
CA ALA A 359 -0.55 9.48 21.30
C ALA A 359 -0.58 8.04 21.84
N TYR A 360 -0.64 7.05 20.94
CA TYR A 360 -0.66 5.63 21.28
C TYR A 360 0.63 4.89 20.87
N VAL A 361 1.77 5.60 20.77
CA VAL A 361 3.10 4.99 20.49
C VAL A 361 3.37 3.82 21.44
N GLU A 362 3.06 4.02 22.72
CA GLU A 362 3.24 3.04 23.79
C GLU A 362 2.27 1.84 23.69
N GLY A 363 1.30 1.92 22.77
CA GLY A 363 0.20 0.98 22.68
C GLY A 363 -0.85 1.18 23.79
N PRO A 364 -1.87 0.32 23.81
CA PRO A 364 -3.06 0.54 24.65
C PRO A 364 -2.92 0.05 26.09
N SER A 365 -1.82 -0.64 26.40
CA SER A 365 -1.52 -1.09 27.74
C SER A 365 -0.77 0.02 28.45
N GLY A 366 -1.35 0.62 29.48
CA GLY A 366 -0.68 1.55 30.42
C GLY A 366 0.49 0.94 31.22
N LYS A 367 1.25 0.03 30.60
CA LYS A 367 2.43 -0.69 31.11
C LYS A 367 3.75 -0.08 30.59
N GLY A 368 3.70 1.10 29.95
CA GLY A 368 4.85 1.95 29.63
C GLY A 368 5.82 1.40 28.58
N TYR A 369 5.33 0.83 27.47
CA TYR A 369 6.18 0.50 26.32
C TYR A 369 6.62 1.78 25.63
N SER A 370 7.86 1.89 25.11
CA SER A 370 8.22 3.11 24.38
C SER A 370 7.77 3.10 22.91
N TYR A 371 7.50 1.92 22.31
CA TYR A 371 7.14 1.73 20.89
C TYR A 371 6.19 0.53 20.65
N GLY A 372 5.18 0.34 21.51
CA GLY A 372 4.42 -0.90 21.67
C GLY A 372 3.79 -1.51 20.41
N HIS A 373 3.37 -0.71 19.42
CA HIS A 373 2.79 -1.20 18.16
C HIS A 373 3.66 -0.91 16.93
N ILE A 374 4.88 -0.41 17.09
CA ILE A 374 5.77 -0.16 15.93
C ILE A 374 6.64 -1.39 15.72
N HIS A 375 6.36 -2.12 14.63
CA HIS A 375 7.10 -3.32 14.28
C HIS A 375 8.28 -3.01 13.36
N ALA A 376 9.51 -3.01 13.89
CA ALA A 376 10.70 -2.91 13.05
C ALA A 376 11.09 -4.27 12.46
N GLU A 377 11.28 -4.30 11.15
CA GLU A 377 11.66 -5.48 10.39
C GLU A 377 12.80 -5.14 9.41
N GLY A 378 13.45 -6.18 8.89
CA GLY A 378 14.46 -6.11 7.85
C GLY A 378 14.27 -7.23 6.84
N PHE A 379 15.17 -7.36 5.87
CA PHE A 379 15.12 -8.49 4.93
C PHE A 379 15.49 -9.79 5.64
N GLY A 380 14.65 -10.83 5.51
CA GLY A 380 14.99 -12.15 6.03
C GLY A 380 16.30 -12.67 5.42
N GLY A 381 17.16 -13.30 6.24
CA GLY A 381 18.41 -13.92 5.78
C GLY A 381 18.22 -15.26 5.04
N GLY A 382 16.98 -15.64 4.74
CA GLY A 382 16.63 -16.87 4.04
C GLY A 382 16.49 -16.68 2.52
N SER A 383 16.49 -17.78 1.78
CA SER A 383 16.16 -17.77 0.35
C SER A 383 14.72 -17.30 0.12
N ILE A 384 14.50 -16.52 -0.94
CA ILE A 384 13.15 -16.08 -1.36
C ILE A 384 12.29 -17.33 -1.52
N LYS A 385 11.25 -17.45 -0.70
CA LYS A 385 10.37 -18.62 -0.76
C LYS A 385 9.61 -18.61 -2.11
N PRO A 386 9.49 -19.75 -2.83
CA PRO A 386 8.86 -19.78 -4.15
C PRO A 386 7.42 -19.23 -4.20
N HIS A 387 6.68 -19.37 -3.10
CA HIS A 387 5.31 -18.87 -2.96
C HIS A 387 5.20 -17.34 -2.87
N VAL A 388 6.31 -16.60 -2.77
CA VAL A 388 6.33 -15.13 -2.88
C VAL A 388 6.26 -14.67 -4.34
N VAL A 389 6.65 -15.51 -5.30
CA VAL A 389 6.73 -15.14 -6.72
C VAL A 389 5.36 -14.88 -7.33
N SER A 390 4.35 -15.70 -7.00
CA SER A 390 2.98 -15.55 -7.50
C SER A 390 2.36 -14.20 -7.10
N PRO A 391 2.22 -13.84 -5.80
CA PRO A 391 1.65 -12.55 -5.42
C PRO A 391 2.48 -11.36 -5.93
N PHE A 392 3.80 -11.50 -6.03
CA PHE A 392 4.66 -10.50 -6.66
C PHE A 392 4.25 -10.24 -8.12
N LEU A 393 4.06 -11.30 -8.93
CA LEU A 393 3.63 -11.18 -10.32
C LEU A 393 2.20 -10.62 -10.42
N MET A 394 1.30 -10.99 -9.51
CA MET A 394 -0.05 -10.43 -9.45
C MET A 394 -0.02 -8.91 -9.29
N ILE A 395 0.80 -8.40 -8.37
CA ILE A 395 0.95 -6.94 -8.15
C ILE A 395 1.56 -6.28 -9.38
N VAL A 396 2.65 -6.82 -9.94
CA VAL A 396 3.35 -6.20 -11.07
C VAL A 396 2.48 -6.17 -12.33
N VAL A 397 1.83 -7.28 -12.69
CA VAL A 397 0.96 -7.35 -13.89
C VAL A 397 -0.38 -6.67 -13.64
N GLY A 398 -0.91 -6.77 -12.42
CA GLY A 398 -2.05 -6.01 -11.94
C GLY A 398 -1.81 -4.53 -12.15
N MET A 399 -0.88 -3.95 -11.41
CA MET A 399 -0.58 -2.53 -11.41
C MET A 399 -0.06 -2.02 -12.76
N GLY A 400 0.86 -2.74 -13.40
CA GLY A 400 1.57 -2.24 -14.58
C GLY A 400 0.73 -2.22 -15.86
N LEU A 401 0.02 -3.31 -16.17
CA LEU A 401 -0.60 -3.48 -17.50
C LEU A 401 -1.92 -2.72 -17.66
N VAL A 402 -2.56 -2.29 -16.57
CA VAL A 402 -3.90 -1.67 -16.63
C VAL A 402 -3.90 -0.40 -17.48
N TYR A 403 -2.97 0.51 -17.24
CA TYR A 403 -2.91 1.81 -17.91
C TYR A 403 -2.33 1.77 -19.33
N ALA A 404 -1.74 0.64 -19.73
CA ALA A 404 -1.39 0.40 -21.13
C ALA A 404 -2.64 0.31 -22.02
N ILE A 405 -3.76 -0.16 -21.47
CA ILE A 405 -4.98 -0.47 -22.20
C ILE A 405 -6.14 0.43 -21.77
N TYR A 406 -6.36 0.60 -20.46
CA TYR A 406 -7.48 1.33 -19.89
C TYR A 406 -7.04 2.73 -19.39
N PRO A 407 -7.82 3.80 -19.61
CA PRO A 407 -9.07 3.86 -20.37
C PRO A 407 -8.85 4.05 -21.90
N GLY A 408 -7.60 4.33 -22.32
CA GLY A 408 -7.29 4.87 -23.64
C GLY A 408 -7.68 3.97 -24.82
N ILE A 409 -7.35 2.68 -24.76
CA ILE A 409 -7.71 1.69 -25.79
C ILE A 409 -9.11 1.13 -25.51
N ALA A 410 -9.33 0.65 -24.29
CA ALA A 410 -10.61 0.12 -23.82
C ALA A 410 -11.05 0.91 -22.58
N PRO A 411 -12.22 1.59 -22.56
CA PRO A 411 -13.25 1.61 -23.60
C PRO A 411 -12.96 2.57 -24.77
N GLY A 412 -11.98 3.48 -24.65
CA GLY A 412 -11.89 4.71 -25.46
C GLY A 412 -11.82 4.57 -26.99
N MET A 413 -11.30 3.46 -27.52
CA MET A 413 -11.19 3.21 -28.97
C MET A 413 -12.08 2.07 -29.47
N ILE A 414 -12.63 1.25 -28.56
CA ILE A 414 -13.29 -0.01 -28.89
C ILE A 414 -14.80 0.08 -28.66
N VAL A 415 -15.23 0.79 -27.62
CA VAL A 415 -16.63 0.90 -27.19
C VAL A 415 -17.26 2.13 -27.85
N PRO A 416 -18.55 2.07 -28.26
CA PRO A 416 -19.27 3.25 -28.71
C PRO A 416 -19.30 4.35 -27.65
N PHE A 417 -19.12 5.61 -28.06
CA PHE A 417 -18.96 6.77 -27.17
C PHE A 417 -20.03 6.88 -26.06
N TYR A 418 -21.30 6.66 -26.38
CA TYR A 418 -22.43 6.77 -25.43
C TYR A 418 -22.44 5.70 -24.31
N LEU A 419 -21.59 4.67 -24.42
CA LEU A 419 -21.45 3.61 -23.41
C LEU A 419 -20.23 3.82 -22.50
N ILE A 420 -19.27 4.68 -22.87
CA ILE A 420 -18.04 4.91 -22.11
C ILE A 420 -18.38 5.34 -20.68
N ASP A 421 -19.19 6.38 -20.53
CA ASP A 421 -19.61 6.91 -19.23
C ASP A 421 -20.34 5.85 -18.38
N LYS A 422 -21.14 4.98 -19.03
CA LYS A 422 -21.85 3.90 -18.33
C LYS A 422 -20.90 2.84 -17.79
N ILE A 423 -19.85 2.52 -18.55
CA ILE A 423 -18.82 1.58 -18.12
C ILE A 423 -18.07 2.15 -16.92
N GLU A 424 -17.65 3.41 -16.99
CA GLU A 424 -16.99 4.08 -15.88
C GLU A 424 -17.86 4.06 -14.61
N MET A 425 -19.16 4.36 -14.73
CA MET A 425 -20.10 4.29 -13.59
C MET A 425 -20.22 2.89 -12.98
N VAL A 426 -20.23 1.84 -13.80
CA VAL A 426 -20.24 0.45 -13.30
C VAL A 426 -18.94 0.13 -12.58
N LEU A 427 -17.79 0.52 -13.15
CA LEU A 427 -16.47 0.27 -12.57
C LEU A 427 -16.29 0.99 -11.23
N LEU A 428 -16.77 2.23 -11.08
CA LEU A 428 -16.73 2.99 -9.82
C LEU A 428 -17.40 2.27 -8.64
N VAL A 429 -18.40 1.41 -8.92
CA VAL A 429 -19.07 0.58 -7.91
C VAL A 429 -18.41 -0.79 -7.79
N ALA A 430 -18.01 -1.38 -8.92
CA ALA A 430 -17.48 -2.74 -8.96
C ALA A 430 -16.09 -2.86 -8.31
N THR A 431 -15.26 -1.82 -8.34
CA THR A 431 -13.93 -1.77 -7.73
C THR A 431 -13.91 -2.03 -6.22
N ILE A 432 -15.03 -1.78 -5.54
CA ILE A 432 -15.13 -1.97 -4.10
C ILE A 432 -15.08 -3.45 -3.72
N PHE A 433 -15.65 -4.32 -4.55
CA PHE A 433 -15.88 -5.72 -4.17
C PHE A 433 -14.58 -6.51 -3.93
N PRO A 434 -13.56 -6.48 -4.83
CA PRO A 434 -12.36 -7.29 -4.62
C PRO A 434 -11.63 -7.04 -3.30
N PRO A 435 -11.28 -5.80 -2.91
CA PRO A 435 -10.61 -5.55 -1.63
C PRO A 435 -11.53 -5.77 -0.43
N MET A 436 -12.84 -5.48 -0.55
CA MET A 436 -13.78 -5.74 0.54
C MET A 436 -13.97 -7.23 0.81
N ILE A 437 -14.00 -8.08 -0.23
CA ILE A 437 -14.03 -9.54 -0.06
C ILE A 437 -12.81 -10.01 0.73
N VAL A 438 -11.61 -9.50 0.40
CA VAL A 438 -10.38 -9.84 1.12
C VAL A 438 -10.46 -9.41 2.59
N VAL A 439 -10.94 -8.21 2.89
CA VAL A 439 -11.12 -7.73 4.27
C VAL A 439 -12.17 -8.55 5.03
N ILE A 440 -13.30 -8.90 4.40
CA ILE A 440 -14.34 -9.74 5.00
C ILE A 440 -13.80 -11.14 5.31
N LEU A 441 -13.03 -11.74 4.40
CA LEU A 441 -12.37 -13.02 4.64
C LEU A 441 -11.41 -12.96 5.81
N GLN A 442 -10.65 -11.86 5.95
CA GLN A 442 -9.78 -11.65 7.12
C GLN A 442 -10.57 -11.58 8.43
N ILE A 443 -11.68 -10.84 8.46
CA ILE A 443 -12.52 -10.72 9.66
C ILE A 443 -13.15 -12.07 10.01
N THR A 444 -13.65 -12.78 9.00
CA THR A 444 -14.28 -14.11 9.17
C THR A 444 -13.27 -15.14 9.70
N ASP A 445 -12.06 -15.13 9.16
CA ASP A 445 -10.97 -15.99 9.62
C ASP A 445 -10.56 -15.69 11.06
N LYS A 446 -10.61 -14.43 11.51
CA LYS A 446 -10.34 -14.11 12.93
C LYS A 446 -11.40 -14.66 13.86
N GLN A 447 -12.65 -14.73 13.42
CA GLN A 447 -13.77 -15.19 14.24
C GLN A 447 -13.97 -16.71 14.20
N SER A 448 -13.50 -17.38 13.15
CA SER A 448 -13.65 -18.83 12.96
C SER A 448 -12.56 -19.62 13.67
N THR A 449 -12.90 -20.72 14.35
CA THR A 449 -11.94 -21.72 14.87
C THR A 449 -11.59 -22.80 13.84
N GLY A 450 -12.24 -22.78 12.66
CA GLY A 450 -12.04 -23.76 11.60
C GLY A 450 -10.94 -23.40 10.61
N THR A 451 -10.96 -24.06 9.44
CA THR A 451 -10.02 -23.82 8.34
C THR A 451 -10.05 -22.35 7.93
N LYS A 452 -8.87 -21.74 7.85
CA LYS A 452 -8.68 -20.35 7.46
C LYS A 452 -8.65 -20.26 5.94
N HIS A 453 -9.18 -19.18 5.37
CA HIS A 453 -9.37 -19.02 3.92
C HIS A 453 -8.79 -17.73 3.35
N SER A 454 -8.41 -16.77 4.19
CA SER A 454 -7.91 -15.46 3.81
C SER A 454 -6.59 -15.58 3.05
N PRO A 455 -6.40 -14.81 1.95
CA PRO A 455 -5.12 -14.77 1.25
C PRO A 455 -4.00 -14.15 2.09
N LYS A 456 -4.35 -13.45 3.19
CA LYS A 456 -3.41 -12.87 4.17
C LYS A 456 -2.99 -13.86 5.27
N PHE A 457 -3.54 -15.08 5.29
CA PHE A 457 -3.23 -16.04 6.34
C PHE A 457 -1.76 -16.50 6.27
N TRP A 458 -0.98 -16.19 7.30
CA TRP A 458 0.48 -16.30 7.35
C TRP A 458 1.02 -17.64 6.85
N GLN A 459 2.01 -17.58 5.96
CA GLN A 459 2.58 -18.74 5.26
C GLN A 459 1.52 -19.69 4.65
N GLY A 460 0.30 -19.20 4.46
CA GLY A 460 -0.86 -20.01 4.16
C GLY A 460 -0.74 -20.72 2.82
N TRP A 461 -0.09 -20.04 1.86
CA TRP A 461 0.13 -20.53 0.51
C TRP A 461 1.17 -21.67 0.46
N GLY A 462 1.95 -21.85 1.52
CA GLY A 462 2.93 -22.93 1.68
C GLY A 462 2.47 -24.02 2.64
N GLU A 463 2.42 -23.70 3.94
CA GLU A 463 2.33 -24.71 5.02
C GLU A 463 0.89 -25.13 5.36
N HIS A 464 -0.12 -24.33 4.99
CA HIS A 464 -1.52 -24.53 5.42
C HIS A 464 -2.51 -24.79 4.26
N SER A 465 -2.04 -25.33 3.13
CA SER A 465 -2.88 -25.81 2.03
C SER A 465 -3.76 -24.75 1.32
N LEU A 466 -3.45 -23.45 1.46
CA LEU A 466 -4.13 -22.38 0.70
C LEU A 466 -3.60 -22.24 -0.74
N TYR A 467 -3.08 -23.33 -1.32
CA TYR A 467 -2.52 -23.36 -2.68
C TYR A 467 -3.55 -22.95 -3.75
N TYR A 468 -4.85 -23.06 -3.45
CA TYR A 468 -5.90 -22.67 -4.38
C TYR A 468 -5.87 -21.17 -4.76
N TRP A 469 -5.22 -20.29 -3.97
CA TRP A 469 -5.07 -18.89 -4.37
C TRP A 469 -4.18 -18.71 -5.60
N HIS A 470 -3.33 -19.69 -5.94
CA HIS A 470 -2.64 -19.73 -7.23
C HIS A 470 -3.59 -19.84 -8.43
N LEU A 471 -4.86 -20.23 -8.25
CA LEU A 471 -5.85 -20.16 -9.33
C LEU A 471 -6.07 -18.73 -9.83
N VAL A 472 -5.81 -17.72 -8.98
CA VAL A 472 -5.89 -16.30 -9.36
C VAL A 472 -4.78 -15.93 -10.35
N ASP A 473 -3.69 -16.69 -10.45
CA ASP A 473 -2.68 -16.51 -11.50
C ASP A 473 -3.29 -16.70 -12.90
N LEU A 474 -4.41 -17.43 -13.03
CA LEU A 474 -5.17 -17.51 -14.28
C LEU A 474 -5.64 -16.12 -14.74
N LEU A 475 -5.97 -15.22 -13.82
CA LEU A 475 -6.38 -13.85 -14.15
C LEU A 475 -5.25 -13.06 -14.81
N ILE A 476 -3.97 -13.36 -14.48
CA ILE A 476 -2.81 -12.78 -15.18
C ILE A 476 -2.85 -13.17 -16.65
N VAL A 477 -3.03 -14.46 -16.94
CA VAL A 477 -3.11 -14.98 -18.31
C VAL A 477 -4.28 -14.36 -19.05
N ILE A 478 -5.47 -14.35 -18.44
CA ILE A 478 -6.68 -13.74 -19.02
C ILE A 478 -6.43 -12.26 -19.33
N LYS A 479 -5.84 -11.50 -18.41
CA LYS A 479 -5.59 -10.07 -18.59
C LYS A 479 -4.62 -9.80 -19.73
N ILE A 480 -3.54 -10.56 -19.85
CA ILE A 480 -2.57 -10.45 -20.96
C ILE A 480 -3.22 -10.85 -22.29
N THR A 481 -4.03 -11.91 -22.30
CA THR A 481 -4.77 -12.33 -23.49
C THR A 481 -5.76 -11.26 -23.94
N LEU A 482 -6.52 -10.66 -23.02
CA LEU A 482 -7.45 -9.56 -23.32
C LEU A 482 -6.72 -8.33 -23.88
N ALA A 483 -5.60 -7.94 -23.27
CA ALA A 483 -4.76 -6.85 -23.78
C ALA A 483 -4.30 -7.10 -25.22
N SER A 484 -3.82 -8.32 -25.49
CA SER A 484 -3.39 -8.74 -26.82
C SER A 484 -4.55 -8.73 -27.82
N MET A 485 -5.74 -9.21 -27.40
CA MET A 485 -6.95 -9.20 -28.22
C MET A 485 -7.40 -7.77 -28.57
N PHE A 486 -7.32 -6.82 -27.63
CA PHE A 486 -7.67 -5.43 -27.89
C PHE A 486 -6.72 -4.77 -28.90
N ILE A 487 -5.41 -4.95 -28.73
CA ILE A 487 -4.40 -4.43 -29.67
C ILE A 487 -4.57 -5.08 -31.05
N TYR A 488 -4.77 -6.39 -31.10
CA TYR A 488 -5.01 -7.11 -32.36
C TYR A 488 -6.25 -6.59 -33.08
N SER A 489 -7.35 -6.39 -32.34
CA SER A 489 -8.62 -5.92 -32.91
C SER A 489 -8.47 -4.54 -33.56
N LEU A 490 -7.65 -3.65 -32.99
CA LEU A 490 -7.39 -2.32 -33.56
C LEU A 490 -6.62 -2.35 -34.89
N HIS A 491 -5.68 -3.30 -35.06
CA HIS A 491 -4.85 -3.39 -36.27
C HIS A 491 -5.51 -4.23 -37.38
N TYR A 492 -6.33 -5.22 -37.02
CA TYR A 492 -6.99 -6.12 -37.98
C TYR A 492 -8.52 -5.96 -37.93
N LYS A 493 -9.01 -4.77 -38.31
CA LYS A 493 -10.44 -4.40 -38.26
C LYS A 493 -11.36 -5.35 -39.05
N GLU A 494 -10.84 -5.92 -40.14
CA GLU A 494 -11.60 -6.84 -40.99
C GLU A 494 -11.66 -8.28 -40.49
N SER A 495 -10.89 -8.62 -39.44
CA SER A 495 -10.94 -9.95 -38.84
C SER A 495 -12.29 -10.23 -38.19
N SER A 496 -12.74 -11.50 -38.21
CA SER A 496 -13.97 -11.92 -37.54
C SER A 496 -13.96 -11.59 -36.04
N LEU A 497 -12.78 -11.69 -35.41
CA LEU A 497 -12.56 -11.32 -34.02
C LEU A 497 -12.79 -9.82 -33.80
N SER A 498 -12.17 -8.96 -34.61
CA SER A 498 -12.32 -7.50 -34.45
C SER A 498 -13.76 -7.04 -34.69
N ARG A 499 -14.44 -7.57 -35.72
CA ARG A 499 -15.85 -7.26 -35.99
C ARG A 499 -16.80 -7.65 -34.85
N SER A 500 -16.43 -8.66 -34.06
CA SER A 500 -17.20 -9.09 -32.88
C SER A 500 -16.95 -8.23 -31.63
N ILE A 501 -15.86 -7.46 -31.60
CA ILE A 501 -15.43 -6.67 -30.44
C ILE A 501 -15.66 -5.18 -30.69
N ILE A 502 -15.12 -4.61 -31.77
CA ILE A 502 -15.18 -3.18 -32.04
C ILE A 502 -16.60 -2.73 -32.35
N ASN A 503 -17.05 -1.65 -31.72
CA ASN A 503 -18.39 -1.06 -31.87
C ASN A 503 -19.56 -2.01 -31.56
N GLN A 504 -19.29 -3.17 -30.95
CA GLN A 504 -20.32 -4.09 -30.47
C GLN A 504 -20.63 -3.80 -28.99
N PRO A 505 -21.79 -3.20 -28.65
CA PRO A 505 -22.06 -2.68 -27.30
C PRO A 505 -21.89 -3.70 -26.19
N LYS A 506 -22.39 -4.93 -26.38
CA LYS A 506 -22.41 -5.96 -25.34
C LYS A 506 -21.02 -6.56 -25.10
N MET A 507 -20.34 -6.98 -26.17
CA MET A 507 -19.06 -7.67 -26.06
C MET A 507 -17.93 -6.74 -25.64
N SER A 508 -17.81 -5.55 -26.26
CA SER A 508 -16.78 -4.57 -25.90
C SER A 508 -16.87 -4.12 -24.44
N THR A 509 -18.10 -3.86 -23.96
CA THR A 509 -18.38 -3.51 -22.56
C THR A 509 -17.99 -4.65 -21.62
N PHE A 510 -18.45 -5.87 -21.90
CA PHE A 510 -18.14 -7.03 -21.07
C PHE A 510 -16.64 -7.29 -20.96
N LEU A 511 -15.91 -7.25 -22.08
CA LEU A 511 -14.46 -7.48 -22.10
C LEU A 511 -13.69 -6.36 -21.39
N SER A 512 -14.13 -5.11 -21.53
CA SER A 512 -13.50 -3.95 -20.88
C SER A 512 -13.69 -4.01 -19.35
N ILE A 513 -14.90 -4.32 -18.89
CA ILE A 513 -15.19 -4.53 -17.46
C ILE A 513 -14.38 -5.71 -16.94
N THR A 514 -14.36 -6.84 -17.65
CA THR A 514 -13.59 -8.03 -17.24
C THR A 514 -12.10 -7.73 -17.12
N PHE A 515 -11.52 -7.03 -18.10
CA PHE A 515 -10.12 -6.62 -18.07
C PHE A 515 -9.78 -5.77 -16.84
N TYR A 516 -10.65 -4.79 -16.53
CA TYR A 516 -10.46 -3.92 -15.38
C TYR A 516 -10.68 -4.67 -14.06
N MET A 517 -11.69 -5.53 -13.97
CA MET A 517 -11.92 -6.35 -12.76
C MET A 517 -10.78 -7.34 -12.51
N CYS A 518 -10.18 -7.93 -13.54
CA CYS A 518 -8.98 -8.75 -13.38
C CYS A 518 -7.85 -7.96 -12.72
N HIS A 519 -7.67 -6.69 -13.07
CA HIS A 519 -6.68 -5.82 -12.42
C HIS A 519 -6.97 -5.68 -10.91
N GLU A 520 -8.21 -5.36 -10.53
CA GLU A 520 -8.58 -5.15 -9.12
C GLU A 520 -8.45 -6.42 -8.28
N PHE A 521 -8.86 -7.58 -8.80
CA PHE A 521 -8.66 -8.86 -8.11
C PHE A 521 -7.18 -9.21 -7.93
N LEU A 522 -6.35 -8.97 -8.95
CA LEU A 522 -4.91 -9.20 -8.87
C LEU A 522 -4.24 -8.31 -7.81
N LEU A 523 -4.64 -7.05 -7.68
CA LEU A 523 -4.10 -6.16 -6.65
C LEU A 523 -4.58 -6.53 -5.24
N ALA A 524 -5.88 -6.72 -5.05
CA ALA A 524 -6.46 -7.02 -3.74
C ALA A 524 -5.87 -8.32 -3.15
N ILE A 525 -5.76 -9.36 -3.96
CA ILE A 525 -5.24 -10.66 -3.54
C ILE A 525 -3.70 -10.66 -3.55
N GLY A 526 -3.08 -10.02 -4.54
CA GLY A 526 -1.62 -9.93 -4.67
C GLY A 526 -0.98 -9.22 -3.48
N PHE A 527 -1.50 -8.07 -3.05
CA PHE A 527 -0.99 -7.39 -1.86
C PHE A 527 -1.21 -8.21 -0.58
N ALA A 528 -2.39 -8.78 -0.39
CA ALA A 528 -2.68 -9.62 0.77
C ALA A 528 -1.78 -10.87 0.82
N GLY A 529 -1.57 -11.52 -0.32
CA GLY A 529 -0.69 -12.69 -0.46
C GLY A 529 0.79 -12.35 -0.29
N GLN A 530 1.24 -11.20 -0.80
CA GLN A 530 2.61 -10.72 -0.63
C GLN A 530 2.91 -10.48 0.86
N ILE A 531 1.99 -9.82 1.56
CA ILE A 531 2.07 -9.55 2.99
C ILE A 531 2.15 -10.85 3.81
N SER A 532 1.41 -11.88 3.39
CA SER A 532 1.38 -13.16 4.10
C SER A 532 2.64 -14.02 3.94
N ASN A 533 3.37 -13.86 2.83
CA ASN A 533 4.43 -14.78 2.43
C ASN A 533 5.83 -14.13 2.44
N GLY A 534 5.88 -12.81 2.32
CA GLY A 534 7.10 -12.00 2.29
C GLY A 534 6.79 -10.51 2.46
N PRO A 535 6.29 -10.09 3.64
CA PRO A 535 5.92 -8.70 3.91
C PRO A 535 7.09 -7.73 3.71
N GLU A 536 8.32 -8.16 4.00
CA GLU A 536 9.54 -7.36 3.86
C GLU A 536 9.80 -6.92 2.41
N TYR A 537 9.22 -7.61 1.43
CA TYR A 537 9.39 -7.32 0.02
C TYR A 537 8.24 -6.49 -0.59
N VAL A 538 7.17 -6.16 0.15
CA VAL A 538 5.92 -5.59 -0.42
C VAL A 538 6.11 -4.29 -1.22
N LEU A 539 7.06 -3.45 -0.82
CA LEU A 539 7.35 -2.18 -1.48
C LEU A 539 8.03 -2.35 -2.85
N ILE A 540 8.75 -3.46 -3.07
CA ILE A 540 9.46 -3.73 -4.33
C ILE A 540 8.48 -3.94 -5.50
N PRO A 541 7.53 -4.90 -5.47
CA PRO A 541 6.56 -5.05 -6.55
C PRO A 541 5.65 -3.84 -6.67
N GLN A 542 5.38 -3.11 -5.58
CA GLN A 542 4.64 -1.85 -5.63
C GLN A 542 5.37 -0.79 -6.46
N TYR A 543 6.67 -0.58 -6.21
CA TYR A 543 7.45 0.40 -6.96
C TYR A 543 7.65 -0.01 -8.41
N ILE A 544 7.96 -1.28 -8.68
CA ILE A 544 8.06 -1.81 -10.05
C ILE A 544 6.71 -1.68 -10.78
N GLY A 545 5.62 -2.02 -10.11
CA GLY A 545 4.26 -1.86 -10.62
C GLY A 545 3.92 -0.41 -10.95
N ALA A 546 4.26 0.53 -10.07
CA ALA A 546 4.05 1.97 -10.27
C ALA A 546 4.87 2.53 -11.43
N LEU A 547 6.13 2.11 -11.58
CA LEU A 547 6.97 2.45 -12.73
C LEU A 547 6.33 1.95 -14.03
N PHE A 548 5.93 0.68 -14.08
CA PHE A 548 5.28 0.13 -15.26
C PHE A 548 3.96 0.85 -15.56
N MET A 549 3.15 1.13 -14.55
CA MET A 549 1.92 1.89 -14.68
C MET A 549 2.16 3.20 -15.42
N ILE A 550 3.10 4.02 -14.95
CA ILE A 550 3.32 5.36 -15.48
C ILE A 550 3.98 5.31 -16.85
N PHE A 551 5.03 4.49 -17.03
CA PHE A 551 5.69 4.38 -18.32
C PHE A 551 4.79 3.78 -19.40
N LEU A 552 3.99 2.76 -19.07
CA LEU A 552 3.05 2.16 -20.02
C LEU A 552 1.86 3.07 -20.31
N ALA A 553 1.43 3.93 -19.38
CA ALA A 553 0.43 4.96 -19.64
C ALA A 553 0.92 5.94 -20.72
N PHE A 554 2.12 6.52 -20.54
CA PHE A 554 2.72 7.40 -21.54
C PHE A 554 2.96 6.70 -22.88
N TYR A 555 3.39 5.43 -22.83
CA TYR A 555 3.59 4.63 -24.02
C TYR A 555 2.28 4.37 -24.79
N SER A 556 1.21 4.04 -24.07
CA SER A 556 -0.13 3.87 -24.64
C SER A 556 -0.62 5.15 -25.32
N GLU A 557 -0.40 6.31 -24.71
CA GLU A 557 -0.72 7.58 -25.34
C GLU A 557 0.06 7.81 -26.65
N GLY A 558 1.37 7.56 -26.62
CA GLY A 558 2.21 7.68 -27.81
C GLY A 558 1.76 6.74 -28.94
N TYR A 559 1.36 5.53 -28.57
CA TYR A 559 0.76 4.56 -29.49
C TYR A 559 -0.57 5.07 -30.08
N ILE A 560 -1.50 5.55 -29.26
CA ILE A 560 -2.81 6.04 -29.72
C ILE A 560 -2.66 7.25 -30.66
N ILE A 561 -1.73 8.16 -30.37
CA ILE A 561 -1.46 9.34 -31.22
C ILE A 561 -0.98 8.90 -32.61
N GLU A 562 0.00 7.99 -32.67
CA GLU A 562 0.51 7.46 -33.94
C GLU A 562 -0.56 6.64 -34.69
N TYR A 563 -1.36 5.86 -33.96
CA TYR A 563 -2.44 5.08 -34.55
C TYR A 563 -3.48 5.99 -35.23
N LYS A 564 -3.85 7.10 -34.57
CA LYS A 564 -4.82 8.07 -35.11
C LYS A 564 -4.28 8.93 -36.25
N SER A 565 -2.96 9.05 -36.41
CA SER A 565 -2.36 9.86 -37.48
C SER A 565 -2.34 9.17 -38.84
N HIS A 566 -2.63 7.86 -38.90
CA HIS A 566 -2.63 7.08 -40.13
C HIS A 566 -4.05 6.84 -40.66
N ASP A 567 -4.19 6.94 -41.97
CA ASP A 567 -5.42 6.60 -42.68
C ASP A 567 -5.57 5.06 -42.74
N PRO A 568 -6.73 4.49 -42.33
CA PRO A 568 -7.01 3.07 -42.50
C PRO A 568 -6.82 2.52 -43.92
N ALA A 569 -6.92 3.37 -44.96
CA ALA A 569 -6.73 2.95 -46.35
C ALA A 569 -5.26 2.79 -46.78
N HIS A 570 -4.31 3.42 -46.08
CA HIS A 570 -2.88 3.37 -46.37
C HIS A 570 -2.11 2.95 -45.12
N TRP A 571 -2.23 1.67 -44.76
CA TRP A 571 -1.72 1.18 -43.49
C TRP A 571 -0.19 1.05 -43.53
N PRO A 572 0.56 1.67 -42.60
CA PRO A 572 2.02 1.76 -42.67
C PRO A 572 2.74 0.41 -42.50
N THR A 573 2.05 -0.60 -41.97
CA THR A 573 2.59 -1.95 -41.78
C THR A 573 2.02 -2.98 -42.75
N GLU A 574 1.36 -2.54 -43.82
CA GLU A 574 0.88 -3.42 -44.88
C GLU A 574 2.08 -4.12 -45.58
N GLY A 575 1.99 -5.44 -45.75
CA GLY A 575 3.08 -6.26 -46.32
C GLY A 575 4.27 -6.52 -45.39
N MET A 576 4.29 -6.00 -44.16
CA MET A 576 5.34 -6.32 -43.18
C MET A 576 5.06 -7.64 -42.45
N THR A 577 6.12 -8.35 -42.03
CA THR A 577 5.98 -9.49 -41.11
C THR A 577 5.47 -9.01 -39.75
N TRP A 578 4.77 -9.89 -39.01
CA TRP A 578 4.17 -9.56 -37.72
C TRP A 578 5.17 -8.93 -36.73
N TRP A 579 6.41 -9.45 -36.69
CA TRP A 579 7.46 -8.94 -35.82
C TRP A 579 7.96 -7.55 -36.25
N ASN A 580 8.11 -7.32 -37.56
CA ASN A 580 8.53 -6.02 -38.09
C ASN A 580 7.43 -4.96 -37.90
N ALA A 581 6.17 -5.36 -38.06
CA ALA A 581 5.02 -4.51 -37.77
C ALA A 581 4.98 -4.14 -36.27
N PHE A 582 5.14 -5.11 -35.37
CA PHE A 582 5.23 -4.88 -33.93
C PHE A 582 6.38 -3.92 -33.59
N CYS A 583 7.58 -4.19 -34.09
CA CYS A 583 8.75 -3.33 -33.88
C CYS A 583 8.55 -1.90 -34.43
N TYR A 584 7.87 -1.76 -35.58
CA TYR A 584 7.51 -0.46 -36.15
C TYR A 584 6.64 0.33 -35.17
N TRP A 585 5.51 -0.25 -34.74
CA TRP A 585 4.59 0.40 -33.81
C TRP A 585 5.28 0.72 -32.49
N CYS A 586 6.09 -0.21 -31.97
CA CYS A 586 6.83 0.03 -30.74
C CYS A 586 7.84 1.17 -30.85
N LYS A 587 8.55 1.25 -31.97
CA LYS A 587 9.53 2.31 -32.23
C LYS A 587 8.86 3.67 -32.39
N ARG A 588 7.73 3.73 -33.12
CA ARG A 588 6.98 4.97 -33.36
C ARG A 588 6.33 5.48 -32.07
N ALA A 589 5.66 4.59 -31.32
CA ALA A 589 5.10 4.90 -30.01
C ALA A 589 6.18 5.41 -29.05
N SER A 590 7.34 4.75 -28.98
CA SER A 590 8.48 5.19 -28.15
C SER A 590 9.00 6.58 -28.57
N LYS A 591 9.10 6.88 -29.87
CA LYS A 591 9.55 8.19 -30.35
C LYS A 591 8.62 9.32 -29.88
N ILE A 592 7.31 9.14 -30.01
CA ILE A 592 6.33 10.14 -29.54
C ILE A 592 6.33 10.23 -28.02
N THR A 593 6.42 9.10 -27.34
CA THR A 593 6.51 9.03 -25.87
C THR A 593 7.71 9.83 -25.36
N ASN A 594 8.89 9.65 -25.97
CA ASN A 594 10.09 10.41 -25.61
C ASN A 594 9.93 11.91 -25.88
N LEU A 595 9.27 12.30 -26.97
CA LEU A 595 8.97 13.72 -27.23
C LEU A 595 8.01 14.30 -26.17
N ASN A 596 6.99 13.54 -25.79
CA ASN A 596 6.05 13.94 -24.74
C ASN A 596 6.76 14.06 -23.39
N LEU A 597 7.58 13.08 -23.00
CA LEU A 597 8.39 13.12 -21.78
C LEU A 597 9.35 14.31 -21.79
N ILE A 598 10.10 14.54 -22.88
CA ILE A 598 11.05 15.66 -22.98
C ILE A 598 10.31 17.00 -22.89
N SER A 599 9.17 17.13 -23.57
CA SER A 599 8.33 18.34 -23.47
C SER A 599 7.87 18.57 -22.03
N LEU A 600 7.51 17.51 -21.32
CA LEU A 600 7.05 17.57 -19.94
C LEU A 600 8.20 17.93 -18.98
N PHE A 601 9.35 17.25 -19.08
CA PHE A 601 10.55 17.51 -18.28
C PHE A 601 11.12 18.92 -18.50
N ARG A 602 11.26 19.35 -19.77
CA ARG A 602 11.89 20.64 -20.11
C ARG A 602 11.02 21.84 -19.71
N ASN A 603 9.71 21.73 -19.93
CA ASN A 603 8.81 22.86 -19.69
C ASN A 603 8.33 22.95 -18.24
N TYR A 604 8.29 21.83 -17.51
CA TYR A 604 7.65 21.79 -16.18
C TYR A 604 8.61 21.39 -15.05
N LEU A 605 9.49 20.39 -15.24
CA LEU A 605 10.39 19.93 -14.18
C LEU A 605 11.59 20.88 -13.97
N LEU A 606 12.26 21.28 -15.05
CA LEU A 606 13.40 22.21 -15.00
C LEU A 606 12.99 23.64 -14.64
N ARG A 607 11.87 24.15 -15.16
CA ARG A 607 11.40 25.50 -14.81
C ARG A 607 10.90 25.59 -13.37
N GLY A 608 10.27 24.53 -12.84
CA GLY A 608 9.89 24.45 -11.42
C GLY A 608 11.11 24.39 -10.49
N PHE A 609 12.12 23.58 -10.85
CA PHE A 609 13.34 23.42 -10.05
C PHE A 609 14.25 24.67 -10.07
N VAL A 610 14.38 25.34 -11.22
CA VAL A 610 15.17 26.59 -11.35
C VAL A 610 14.53 27.74 -10.55
N PHE A 611 13.20 27.81 -10.45
CA PHE A 611 12.52 28.82 -9.63
C PHE A 611 12.69 28.56 -8.12
N PHE A 612 12.74 27.29 -7.70
CA PHE A 612 13.01 26.91 -6.30
C PHE A 612 14.41 27.33 -5.83
N LEU A 613 15.41 27.27 -6.72
CA LEU A 613 16.76 27.79 -6.48
C LEU A 613 16.82 29.32 -6.45
N ILE A 614 16.00 30.00 -7.26
CA ILE A 614 15.97 31.47 -7.34
C ILE A 614 15.22 32.11 -6.15
N PHE A 615 14.28 31.39 -5.52
CA PHE A 615 13.55 31.86 -4.33
C PHE A 615 14.06 31.28 -3.00
N SER A 616 15.14 30.50 -3.03
CA SER A 616 15.93 30.13 -1.82
C SER A 616 17.17 31.01 -1.63
N ILE A 617 17.24 32.14 -2.35
CA ILE A 617 18.11 33.31 -2.15
C ILE A 617 17.18 34.53 -2.07
#